data_AF-A0A371J0M3-F1
#
_entry.id   AF-A0A371J0M3-F1
#
_cell.length_a   1.000
_cell.length_b   1.000
_cell.length_c   1.000
_cell.angle_alpha   90.00
_cell.angle_beta   90.00
_cell.angle_gamma   90.00
#
_symmetry.space_group_name_H-M   'P 1'
#
loop_
_entity.id
_entity.type
_entity.pdbx_description
1 polymer ?
#
loop_
_entity_poly.entity_id
_entity_poly.type
_entity_poly.pdbx_seq_one_letter_code
_entity_poly.pdbx_strand_id
1 'polypeptide(L)'
;MLFYDFEVFKHDWLVVIKDTDTKTTTTIVNNSDKLKKYYEDHKEEIWAGYNSRGYDQYILKAILCDFNPKEVNDFIIVKRKGGWRYSKIFSQIKLYNYDVMVNRFISLKKLEGFMGNDIRETTVSFDIDRKLTDKELEEVVFYCEHDVGQTMKVFLNQIEEFNAHIELIKNFNLPLRCINKTKSQLSAIILEATEIKHEDEFEYEIVDTIKLSKYKHIIDWYKDPLNKDYNKRINIKVANINHTFAWGGLHGARNTYVDEGIFVNSDICSFYPSLMLEYNFQSRNIRDKNKYKEVYDTRMKLKNEGKKKEQQIFKIVLNSTYGAMKDKLSLLFDPRQANNVCVNGQLMLLDLIEKLEDDFELIQSNTDGVIFKLNSKDDLYLYKQICDEWCRRTRMTLDHDIIKKIVQKDVNNYLLVMENGDIKSKGAYVKELNQLDNDLPIVNKALKDYFIENVPVEYTINNCSNLKEFQKIVKISGKYKYGLHGDKKLSERVIRVFASRSKLDMGVYKVKASNAEIGKKPELLNRVEKIGNTSKRCFIENGDINNVNTPLKLDRKYYIEVANKRIRDFIGL
;
A
#
# COMPACT_ATOMS: atom_id res chain seq x y z
N MET A 1 -11.67 -10.56 -22.40
CA MET A 1 -11.49 -9.53 -21.33
C MET A 1 -10.88 -8.30 -21.98
N LEU A 2 -11.40 -7.11 -21.68
CA LEU A 2 -11.04 -5.88 -22.38
C LEU A 2 -10.18 -4.98 -21.49
N PHE A 3 -9.02 -4.54 -21.96
CA PHE A 3 -8.24 -3.49 -21.32
C PHE A 3 -8.46 -2.17 -22.01
N TYR A 4 -8.68 -1.10 -21.26
CA TYR A 4 -9.04 0.18 -21.84
C TYR A 4 -8.49 1.37 -21.07
N ASP A 5 -8.35 2.48 -21.78
CA ASP A 5 -7.91 3.77 -21.27
C ASP A 5 -8.50 4.90 -22.14
N PHE A 6 -8.83 6.04 -21.51
CA PHE A 6 -9.42 7.20 -22.19
C PHE A 6 -8.52 8.42 -22.10
N GLU A 7 -8.39 9.12 -23.23
CA GLU A 7 -7.82 10.47 -23.26
C GLU A 7 -8.91 11.50 -23.60
N VAL A 8 -8.99 12.58 -22.82
CA VAL A 8 -10.04 13.60 -22.93
C VAL A 8 -9.41 14.99 -23.03
N PHE A 9 -9.59 15.62 -24.19
CA PHE A 9 -9.26 17.00 -24.49
C PHE A 9 -10.52 17.86 -24.52
N LYS A 10 -10.37 19.18 -24.72
CA LYS A 10 -11.53 20.07 -24.73
C LYS A 10 -12.49 19.82 -25.88
N HIS A 11 -11.97 19.47 -27.06
CA HIS A 11 -12.75 19.26 -28.28
C HIS A 11 -12.64 17.84 -28.85
N ASP A 12 -11.82 16.99 -28.24
CA ASP A 12 -11.55 15.63 -28.69
C ASP A 12 -11.54 14.66 -27.52
N TRP A 13 -11.90 13.42 -27.78
CA TRP A 13 -11.68 12.30 -26.89
C TRP A 13 -11.35 11.06 -27.71
N LEU A 14 -10.59 10.16 -27.11
CA LEU A 14 -10.36 8.83 -27.65
C LEU A 14 -10.36 7.77 -26.57
N VAL A 15 -10.59 6.53 -27.00
CA VAL A 15 -10.40 5.34 -26.19
C VAL A 15 -9.63 4.32 -27.01
N VAL A 16 -8.66 3.69 -26.35
CA VAL A 16 -8.00 2.49 -26.86
C VAL A 16 -8.50 1.30 -26.05
N ILE A 17 -8.87 0.23 -26.74
CA ILE A 17 -9.37 -1.01 -26.13
C ILE A 17 -8.57 -2.18 -26.70
N LYS A 18 -7.93 -2.97 -25.83
CA LYS A 18 -7.23 -4.21 -26.19
C LYS A 18 -8.03 -5.41 -25.69
N ASP A 19 -8.46 -6.25 -26.61
CA ASP A 19 -9.15 -7.50 -26.30
C ASP A 19 -8.13 -8.64 -26.16
N THR A 20 -8.11 -9.28 -25.00
CA THR A 20 -7.21 -10.42 -24.73
C THR A 20 -7.53 -11.66 -25.53
N ASP A 21 -8.80 -11.85 -25.91
CA ASP A 21 -9.31 -13.09 -26.45
C ASP A 21 -9.09 -13.11 -27.97
N THR A 22 -9.44 -12.02 -28.65
CA THR A 22 -9.16 -11.85 -30.08
C THR A 22 -7.77 -11.31 -30.37
N LYS A 23 -7.05 -10.79 -29.35
CA LYS A 23 -5.75 -10.11 -29.48
C LYS A 23 -5.79 -8.90 -30.42
N THR A 24 -6.93 -8.21 -30.45
CA THR A 24 -7.13 -7.02 -31.29
C THR A 24 -7.03 -5.74 -30.49
N THR A 25 -6.57 -4.67 -31.13
CA THR A 25 -6.60 -3.30 -30.61
C THR A 25 -7.67 -2.52 -31.37
N THR A 26 -8.62 -1.92 -30.65
CA THR A 26 -9.64 -1.03 -31.20
C THR A 26 -9.41 0.38 -30.69
N THR A 27 -9.24 1.32 -31.63
CA THR A 27 -9.18 2.76 -31.33
C THR A 27 -10.45 3.44 -31.83
N ILE A 28 -11.06 4.26 -30.98
CA ILE A 28 -12.25 5.06 -31.29
C ILE A 28 -11.95 6.50 -30.93
N VAL A 29 -12.06 7.40 -31.92
CA VAL A 29 -11.83 8.85 -31.76
C VAL A 29 -13.13 9.57 -32.09
N ASN A 30 -13.65 10.37 -31.17
CA ASN A 30 -14.83 11.24 -31.36
C ASN A 30 -16.06 10.58 -31.99
N ASN A 31 -16.23 9.26 -31.87
CA ASN A 31 -17.30 8.51 -32.51
C ASN A 31 -18.11 7.77 -31.44
N SER A 32 -19.12 8.46 -30.90
CA SER A 32 -20.01 7.94 -29.86
C SER A 32 -20.78 6.71 -30.32
N ASP A 33 -21.23 6.67 -31.57
CA ASP A 33 -22.03 5.56 -32.10
C ASP A 33 -21.20 4.29 -32.22
N LYS A 34 -19.95 4.40 -32.67
CA LYS A 34 -19.00 3.27 -32.69
C LYS A 34 -18.71 2.77 -31.28
N LEU A 35 -18.54 3.66 -30.30
CA LEU A 35 -18.33 3.26 -28.90
C LEU A 35 -19.56 2.61 -28.29
N LYS A 36 -20.76 3.14 -28.54
CA LYS A 36 -22.03 2.55 -28.09
C LYS A 36 -22.22 1.16 -28.67
N LYS A 37 -21.99 0.97 -29.97
CA LYS A 37 -22.03 -0.34 -30.62
C LYS A 37 -21.04 -1.32 -30.00
N TYR A 38 -19.77 -0.90 -29.87
CA TYR A 38 -18.74 -1.73 -29.24
C TYR A 38 -19.10 -2.10 -27.80
N TYR A 39 -19.61 -1.16 -27.01
CA TYR A 39 -20.10 -1.45 -25.66
C TYR A 39 -21.24 -2.48 -25.68
N GLU A 40 -22.24 -2.35 -26.56
CA GLU A 40 -23.35 -3.30 -26.62
C GLU A 40 -22.88 -4.72 -26.98
N ASP A 41 -21.92 -4.85 -27.90
CA ASP A 41 -21.33 -6.12 -28.31
C ASP A 41 -20.50 -6.77 -27.17
N HIS A 42 -19.95 -5.96 -26.25
CA HIS A 42 -19.00 -6.40 -25.21
C HIS A 42 -19.43 -6.11 -23.76
N LYS A 43 -20.69 -5.74 -23.50
CA LYS A 43 -21.19 -5.35 -22.14
C LYS A 43 -21.23 -6.50 -21.13
N GLU A 44 -21.12 -7.73 -21.62
CA GLU A 44 -21.04 -8.94 -20.79
C GLU A 44 -19.59 -9.29 -20.38
N GLU A 45 -18.61 -8.62 -20.95
CA GLU A 45 -17.20 -8.84 -20.63
C GLU A 45 -16.72 -8.00 -19.45
N ILE A 46 -15.57 -8.38 -18.90
CA ILE A 46 -14.85 -7.60 -17.89
C ILE A 46 -14.02 -6.53 -18.59
N TRP A 47 -14.20 -5.28 -18.15
CA TRP A 47 -13.47 -4.11 -18.60
C TRP A 47 -12.43 -3.73 -17.54
N ALA A 48 -11.15 -3.86 -17.84
CA ALA A 48 -10.04 -3.61 -16.94
C ALA A 48 -9.29 -2.32 -17.32
N GLY A 49 -9.09 -1.43 -16.36
CA GLY A 49 -8.33 -0.19 -16.56
C GLY A 49 -7.55 0.19 -15.31
N TYR A 50 -6.66 1.17 -15.42
CA TYR A 50 -5.89 1.66 -14.27
C TYR A 50 -6.54 2.91 -13.68
N ASN A 51 -6.97 2.86 -12.42
CA ASN A 51 -7.81 3.90 -11.79
C ASN A 51 -9.18 4.06 -12.49
N SER A 52 -9.63 3.01 -13.20
CA SER A 52 -10.90 3.01 -13.92
C SER A 52 -12.11 3.16 -13.00
N ARG A 53 -12.00 2.74 -11.72
CA ARG A 53 -13.03 2.96 -10.69
C ARG A 53 -13.24 4.46 -10.42
N GLY A 54 -12.18 5.25 -10.51
CA GLY A 54 -12.19 6.68 -10.22
C GLY A 54 -12.50 7.56 -11.43
N TYR A 55 -12.19 7.10 -12.64
CA TYR A 55 -12.16 7.94 -13.84
C TYR A 55 -12.81 7.30 -15.07
N ASP A 56 -12.12 6.36 -15.75
CA ASP A 56 -12.46 5.90 -17.11
C ASP A 56 -13.88 5.36 -17.26
N GLN A 57 -14.37 4.60 -16.27
CA GLN A 57 -15.73 4.08 -16.32
C GLN A 57 -16.78 5.20 -16.43
N TYR A 58 -16.50 6.38 -15.87
CA TYR A 58 -17.43 7.50 -15.91
C TYR A 58 -17.33 8.28 -17.21
N ILE A 59 -16.15 8.32 -17.85
CA ILE A 59 -16.01 8.87 -19.20
C ILE A 59 -16.75 7.99 -20.21
N LEU A 60 -16.56 6.67 -20.14
CA LEU A 60 -17.34 5.71 -20.94
C LEU A 60 -18.84 5.93 -20.75
N LYS A 61 -19.32 5.92 -19.50
CA LYS A 61 -20.74 6.10 -19.18
C LYS A 61 -21.28 7.47 -19.60
N ALA A 62 -20.47 8.52 -19.57
CA ALA A 62 -20.84 9.83 -20.07
C ALA A 62 -21.18 9.77 -21.55
N ILE A 63 -20.28 9.19 -22.36
CA ILE A 63 -20.46 9.07 -23.81
C ILE A 63 -21.65 8.16 -24.16
N LEU A 64 -21.83 7.06 -23.42
CA LEU A 64 -23.00 6.19 -23.59
C LEU A 64 -24.34 6.90 -23.34
N CYS A 65 -24.34 7.92 -22.47
CA CYS A 65 -25.50 8.76 -22.16
C CYS A 65 -25.53 10.09 -22.93
N ASP A 66 -24.70 10.27 -23.96
CA ASP A 66 -24.61 11.51 -24.75
C ASP A 66 -24.24 12.76 -23.93
N PHE A 67 -23.63 12.58 -22.76
CA PHE A 67 -23.02 13.69 -22.03
C PHE A 67 -21.66 14.05 -22.64
N ASN A 68 -21.29 15.32 -22.50
CA ASN A 68 -19.97 15.78 -22.90
C ASN A 68 -18.89 15.17 -21.98
N PRO A 69 -17.95 14.35 -22.50
CA PRO A 69 -16.91 13.73 -21.69
C PRO A 69 -15.99 14.75 -21.03
N LYS A 70 -15.78 15.93 -21.63
CA LYS A 70 -14.97 17.00 -21.04
C LYS A 70 -15.60 17.57 -19.77
N GLU A 71 -16.92 17.70 -19.72
CA GLU A 71 -17.62 18.20 -18.52
C GLU A 71 -17.49 17.23 -17.34
N VAL A 72 -17.54 15.92 -17.64
CA VAL A 72 -17.35 14.86 -16.65
C VAL A 72 -15.88 14.80 -16.20
N ASN A 73 -14.93 14.91 -17.13
CA ASN A 73 -13.51 15.05 -16.82
C ASN A 73 -13.27 16.24 -15.87
N ASP A 74 -13.77 17.43 -16.19
CA ASP A 74 -13.60 18.62 -15.34
C ASP A 74 -14.28 18.46 -13.98
N PHE A 75 -15.41 17.77 -13.92
CA PHE A 75 -16.04 17.45 -12.64
C PHE A 75 -15.16 16.55 -11.76
N ILE A 76 -14.47 15.57 -12.35
CA ILE A 76 -13.62 14.63 -11.63
C ILE A 76 -12.26 15.26 -11.29
N ILE A 77 -11.56 15.82 -12.28
CA ILE A 77 -10.17 16.28 -12.15
C ILE A 77 -10.09 17.69 -11.58
N VAL A 78 -10.85 18.65 -12.13
CA VAL A 78 -10.78 20.07 -11.74
C VAL A 78 -11.59 20.32 -10.47
N LYS A 79 -12.84 19.86 -10.41
CA LYS A 79 -13.72 20.03 -9.24
C LYS A 79 -13.47 19.01 -8.13
N ARG A 80 -12.63 17.98 -8.38
CA ARG A 80 -12.24 16.93 -7.41
C ARG A 80 -13.43 16.20 -6.78
N LYS A 81 -14.46 15.91 -7.57
CA LYS A 81 -15.65 15.17 -7.13
C LYS A 81 -15.61 13.74 -7.66
N GLY A 82 -16.15 12.77 -6.91
CA GLY A 82 -16.25 11.40 -7.39
C GLY A 82 -17.21 11.31 -8.58
N GLY A 83 -16.81 10.64 -9.67
CA GLY A 83 -17.57 10.62 -10.93
C GLY A 83 -19.00 10.09 -10.80
N TRP A 84 -19.27 9.19 -9.84
CA TRP A 84 -20.62 8.71 -9.51
C TRP A 84 -21.59 9.83 -9.06
N ARG A 85 -21.09 10.99 -8.61
CA ARG A 85 -21.91 12.13 -8.21
C ARG A 85 -22.34 13.00 -9.38
N TYR A 86 -21.79 12.80 -10.58
CA TYR A 86 -22.12 13.62 -11.74
C TYR A 86 -23.58 13.41 -12.18
N SER A 87 -23.97 12.14 -12.36
CA SER A 87 -25.33 11.78 -12.75
C SER A 87 -25.76 10.44 -12.17
N LYS A 88 -27.01 10.37 -11.70
CA LYS A 88 -27.62 9.12 -11.18
C LYS A 88 -27.81 8.07 -12.28
N ILE A 89 -27.90 8.48 -13.55
CA ILE A 89 -28.07 7.52 -14.66
C ILE A 89 -26.87 6.57 -14.80
N PHE A 90 -25.68 7.00 -14.37
CA PHE A 90 -24.46 6.18 -14.42
C PHE A 90 -24.55 4.89 -13.62
N SER A 91 -25.39 4.82 -12.58
CA SER A 91 -25.60 3.57 -11.82
C SER A 91 -26.52 2.58 -12.53
N GLN A 92 -27.26 3.01 -13.55
CA GLN A 92 -28.14 2.16 -14.36
C GLN A 92 -27.38 1.48 -15.49
N ILE A 93 -26.24 2.05 -15.92
CA ILE A 93 -25.39 1.45 -16.96
C ILE A 93 -24.59 0.28 -16.35
N LYS A 94 -24.86 -0.91 -16.88
CA LYS A 94 -24.13 -2.13 -16.58
C LYS A 94 -22.68 -2.02 -17.08
N LEU A 95 -21.72 -2.33 -16.22
CA LEU A 95 -20.32 -2.42 -16.61
C LEU A 95 -19.58 -3.29 -15.59
N TYR A 96 -18.99 -4.40 -16.04
CA TYR A 96 -18.14 -5.24 -15.20
C TYR A 96 -16.72 -4.66 -15.16
N ASN A 97 -16.58 -3.51 -14.50
CA ASN A 97 -15.30 -2.80 -14.40
C ASN A 97 -14.40 -3.44 -13.34
N TYR A 98 -13.19 -3.82 -13.72
CA TYR A 98 -12.10 -4.17 -12.81
C TYR A 98 -11.05 -3.06 -12.83
N ASP A 99 -10.58 -2.64 -11.65
CA ASP A 99 -9.54 -1.62 -11.56
C ASP A 99 -8.23 -2.28 -11.12
N VAL A 100 -7.24 -2.18 -12.00
CA VAL A 100 -5.89 -2.77 -11.90
C VAL A 100 -5.01 -2.01 -10.91
N MET A 101 -5.46 -0.84 -10.43
CA MET A 101 -4.70 0.02 -9.54
C MET A 101 -4.23 -0.71 -8.26
N VAL A 102 -2.91 -0.88 -8.14
CA VAL A 102 -2.24 -1.50 -6.97
C VAL A 102 -2.49 -0.70 -5.69
N ASN A 103 -2.37 0.63 -5.79
CA ASN A 103 -2.41 1.54 -4.66
C ASN A 103 -2.80 2.95 -5.14
N ARG A 104 -3.77 3.58 -4.47
CA ARG A 104 -4.25 4.94 -4.79
C ARG A 104 -3.18 6.03 -4.83
N PHE A 105 -2.02 5.80 -4.19
CA PHE A 105 -0.92 6.75 -4.12
C PHE A 105 0.15 6.54 -5.21
N ILE A 106 0.06 5.45 -5.97
CA ILE A 106 1.00 5.10 -7.04
C ILE A 106 0.26 5.29 -8.37
N SER A 107 0.90 5.96 -9.34
CA SER A 107 0.35 6.12 -10.70
C SER A 107 0.92 5.05 -11.63
N LEU A 108 0.25 4.81 -12.76
CA LEU A 108 0.71 3.87 -13.79
C LEU A 108 2.15 4.18 -14.22
N LYS A 109 2.46 5.43 -14.58
CA LYS A 109 3.83 5.88 -14.91
C LYS A 109 4.89 5.55 -13.85
N LYS A 110 4.51 5.54 -12.57
CA LYS A 110 5.44 5.16 -11.51
C LYS A 110 5.69 3.65 -11.49
N LEU A 111 4.66 2.84 -11.75
CA LEU A 111 4.79 1.39 -11.93
C LEU A 111 5.58 1.03 -13.19
N GLU A 112 5.31 1.71 -14.30
CA GLU A 112 6.13 1.61 -15.53
C GLU A 112 7.61 1.88 -15.24
N GLY A 113 7.87 2.94 -14.47
CA GLY A 113 9.20 3.29 -13.99
C GLY A 113 9.86 2.15 -13.21
N PHE A 114 9.14 1.57 -12.24
CA PHE A 114 9.61 0.42 -11.47
C PHE A 114 9.90 -0.80 -12.35
N MET A 115 9.02 -1.07 -13.32
CA MET A 115 9.21 -2.15 -14.28
C MET A 115 10.36 -1.90 -15.26
N GLY A 116 10.98 -0.70 -15.28
CA GLY A 116 12.08 -0.37 -16.19
C GLY A 116 11.61 0.01 -17.60
N ASN A 117 10.30 0.18 -17.80
CA ASN A 117 9.69 0.49 -19.10
C ASN A 117 9.80 1.99 -19.40
N ASP A 118 9.51 2.38 -20.65
CA ASP A 118 9.43 3.79 -21.04
C ASP A 118 8.34 4.53 -20.26
N ILE A 119 8.71 5.68 -19.67
CA ILE A 119 7.83 6.55 -18.88
C ILE A 119 7.68 7.95 -19.47
N ARG A 120 8.12 8.16 -20.71
CA ARG A 120 7.91 9.44 -21.40
C ARG A 120 6.40 9.67 -21.60
N GLU A 121 5.98 10.91 -21.34
CA GLU A 121 4.59 11.35 -21.50
C GLU A 121 4.38 11.96 -22.90
N THR A 122 3.13 12.09 -23.36
CA THR A 122 2.82 12.84 -24.59
C THR A 122 3.28 14.30 -24.48
N THR A 123 3.72 14.85 -25.61
CA THR A 123 4.06 16.27 -25.77
C THR A 123 2.81 17.14 -25.99
N VAL A 124 1.66 16.52 -26.33
CA VAL A 124 0.38 17.19 -26.54
C VAL A 124 -0.21 17.60 -25.18
N SER A 125 -0.54 18.88 -25.02
CA SER A 125 -1.10 19.39 -23.77
C SER A 125 -2.60 19.11 -23.67
N PHE A 126 -3.04 18.54 -22.54
CA PHE A 126 -4.45 18.33 -22.20
C PHE A 126 -5.27 19.64 -22.05
N ASP A 127 -4.60 20.79 -21.94
CA ASP A 127 -5.23 22.10 -21.82
C ASP A 127 -5.47 22.78 -23.19
N ILE A 128 -5.16 22.10 -24.30
CA ILE A 128 -5.39 22.65 -25.65
C ILE A 128 -6.86 23.00 -25.86
N ASP A 129 -7.11 24.25 -26.24
CA ASP A 129 -8.44 24.81 -26.55
C ASP A 129 -8.69 24.90 -28.06
N ARG A 130 -8.42 23.80 -28.77
CA ARG A 130 -8.81 23.59 -30.17
C ARG A 130 -8.89 22.09 -30.44
N LYS A 131 -9.35 21.71 -31.62
CA LYS A 131 -9.21 20.33 -32.08
C LYS A 131 -7.75 19.93 -32.23
N LEU A 132 -7.44 18.68 -31.94
CA LEU A 132 -6.15 18.07 -32.23
C LEU A 132 -5.91 18.03 -33.74
N THR A 133 -4.66 18.28 -34.13
CA THR A 133 -4.20 18.01 -35.50
C THR A 133 -4.00 16.50 -35.69
N ASP A 134 -3.97 16.02 -36.94
CA ASP A 134 -3.79 14.59 -37.21
C ASP A 134 -2.51 14.03 -36.57
N LYS A 135 -1.41 14.80 -36.57
CA LYS A 135 -0.15 14.40 -35.92
C LYS A 135 -0.25 14.32 -34.40
N GLU A 136 -0.92 15.30 -33.77
CA GLU A 136 -1.15 15.26 -32.32
C GLU A 136 -2.07 14.08 -31.96
N LEU A 137 -3.08 13.80 -32.79
CA LEU A 137 -3.96 12.67 -32.60
C LEU A 137 -3.22 11.33 -32.70
N GLU A 138 -2.36 11.15 -33.72
CA GLU A 138 -1.50 9.97 -33.86
C GLU A 138 -0.61 9.77 -32.62
N GLU A 139 -0.01 10.85 -32.11
CA GLU A 139 0.82 10.82 -30.89
C GLU A 139 0.01 10.41 -29.65
N VAL A 140 -1.18 10.98 -29.45
CA VAL A 140 -2.05 10.66 -28.32
C VAL A 140 -2.56 9.21 -28.43
N VAL A 141 -2.91 8.73 -29.63
CA VAL A 141 -3.28 7.32 -29.84
C VAL A 141 -2.14 6.39 -29.45
N PHE A 142 -0.91 6.70 -29.87
CA PHE A 142 0.27 5.92 -29.49
C PHE A 142 0.50 5.93 -27.97
N TYR A 143 0.36 7.09 -27.34
CA TYR A 143 0.48 7.25 -25.89
C TYR A 143 -0.57 6.42 -25.12
N CYS A 144 -1.84 6.54 -25.49
CA CYS A 144 -2.94 5.79 -24.87
C CYS A 144 -2.79 4.28 -25.10
N GLU A 145 -2.37 3.86 -26.30
CA GLU A 145 -2.10 2.44 -26.57
C GLU A 145 -0.97 1.89 -25.70
N HIS A 146 0.08 2.67 -25.45
CA HIS A 146 1.14 2.32 -24.51
C HIS A 146 0.56 2.19 -23.10
N ASP A 147 -0.26 3.13 -22.62
CA ASP A 147 -0.87 3.08 -21.29
C ASP A 147 -1.78 1.85 -21.09
N VAL A 148 -2.57 1.46 -22.10
CA VAL A 148 -3.31 0.18 -22.08
C VAL A 148 -2.36 -1.01 -21.98
N GLY A 149 -1.28 -1.02 -22.77
CA GLY A 149 -0.26 -2.07 -22.73
C GLY A 149 0.46 -2.16 -21.37
N GLN A 150 0.75 -1.02 -20.73
CA GLN A 150 1.36 -0.97 -19.40
C GLN A 150 0.38 -1.42 -18.32
N THR A 151 -0.90 -1.07 -18.46
CA THR A 151 -1.97 -1.58 -17.58
C THR A 151 -2.05 -3.11 -17.65
N MET A 152 -1.96 -3.71 -18.84
CA MET A 152 -1.87 -5.17 -19.00
C MET A 152 -0.65 -5.76 -18.30
N LYS A 153 0.54 -5.13 -18.40
CA LYS A 153 1.75 -5.60 -17.69
C LYS A 153 1.61 -5.54 -16.17
N VAL A 154 0.98 -4.48 -15.65
CA VAL A 154 0.67 -4.35 -14.22
C VAL A 154 -0.34 -5.41 -13.79
N PHE A 155 -1.35 -5.68 -14.62
CA PHE A 155 -2.33 -6.74 -14.38
C PHE A 155 -1.67 -8.12 -14.30
N LEU A 156 -0.76 -8.45 -15.23
CA LEU A 156 -0.04 -9.72 -15.21
C LEU A 156 0.78 -9.90 -13.93
N ASN A 157 1.44 -8.83 -13.45
CA ASN A 157 2.16 -8.83 -12.17
C ASN A 157 1.23 -8.92 -10.94
N GLN A 158 -0.08 -8.77 -11.11
CA GLN A 158 -1.09 -8.85 -10.06
C GLN A 158 -2.20 -9.86 -10.40
N ILE A 159 -1.93 -10.83 -11.26
CA ILE A 159 -2.96 -11.76 -11.71
C ILE A 159 -3.53 -12.59 -10.56
N GLU A 160 -2.71 -12.88 -9.55
CA GLU A 160 -3.13 -13.55 -8.31
C GLU A 160 -4.16 -12.72 -7.53
N GLU A 161 -4.03 -11.39 -7.52
CA GLU A 161 -4.98 -10.49 -6.87
C GLU A 161 -6.34 -10.47 -7.59
N PHE A 162 -6.31 -10.47 -8.92
CA PHE A 162 -7.53 -10.61 -9.74
C PHE A 162 -8.20 -11.97 -9.51
N ASN A 163 -7.42 -13.05 -9.56
CA ASN A 163 -7.93 -14.41 -9.35
C ASN A 163 -8.54 -14.55 -7.96
N ALA A 164 -7.87 -14.07 -6.91
CA ALA A 164 -8.40 -14.06 -5.55
C ALA A 164 -9.72 -13.26 -5.45
N HIS A 165 -9.83 -12.15 -6.19
CA HIS A 165 -11.06 -11.35 -6.25
C HIS A 165 -12.22 -12.10 -6.93
N ILE A 166 -11.96 -12.75 -8.07
CA ILE A 166 -12.93 -13.57 -8.79
C ILE A 166 -13.33 -14.81 -7.97
N GLU A 167 -12.37 -15.47 -7.34
CA GLU A 167 -12.62 -16.61 -6.46
C GLU A 167 -13.48 -16.20 -5.26
N LEU A 168 -13.27 -15.01 -4.70
CA LEU A 168 -14.13 -14.47 -3.63
C LEU A 168 -15.57 -14.29 -4.11
N ILE A 169 -15.77 -13.73 -5.32
CA ILE A 169 -17.11 -13.58 -5.92
C ILE A 169 -17.76 -14.96 -6.13
N LYS A 170 -17.02 -15.93 -6.68
CA LYS A 170 -17.53 -17.27 -6.95
C LYS A 170 -17.86 -18.05 -5.68
N ASN A 171 -16.94 -18.09 -4.70
CA ASN A 171 -17.11 -18.88 -3.47
C ASN A 171 -18.30 -18.42 -2.62
N PHE A 172 -18.61 -17.11 -2.64
CA PHE A 172 -19.75 -16.56 -1.92
C PHE A 172 -20.99 -16.34 -2.81
N ASN A 173 -21.00 -16.91 -4.03
CA ASN A 173 -22.11 -16.82 -4.99
C ASN A 173 -22.59 -15.37 -5.23
N LEU A 174 -21.66 -14.43 -5.28
CA LEU A 174 -21.96 -13.02 -5.52
C LEU A 174 -22.17 -12.75 -7.02
N PRO A 175 -23.01 -11.77 -7.39
CA PRO A 175 -23.20 -11.41 -8.78
C PRO A 175 -21.92 -10.77 -9.36
N LEU A 176 -21.60 -11.04 -10.64
CA LEU A 176 -20.36 -10.56 -11.29
C LEU A 176 -20.17 -9.04 -11.23
N ARG A 177 -21.26 -8.25 -11.14
CA ARG A 177 -21.20 -6.78 -10.90
C ARG A 177 -20.36 -6.38 -9.68
N CYS A 178 -20.16 -7.31 -8.74
CA CYS A 178 -19.33 -7.12 -7.56
C CYS A 178 -17.82 -6.97 -7.90
N ILE A 179 -17.38 -7.29 -9.11
CA ILE A 179 -15.98 -7.09 -9.56
C ILE A 179 -15.49 -5.64 -9.48
N ASN A 180 -16.42 -4.69 -9.54
CA ASN A 180 -16.11 -3.26 -9.40
C ASN A 180 -15.96 -2.83 -7.94
N LYS A 181 -16.21 -3.72 -6.96
CA LYS A 181 -16.10 -3.43 -5.52
C LYS A 181 -14.66 -3.62 -5.02
N THR A 182 -14.31 -2.92 -3.96
CA THR A 182 -13.06 -3.20 -3.24
C THR A 182 -13.20 -4.47 -2.39
N LYS A 183 -12.09 -5.09 -1.96
CA LYS A 183 -12.13 -6.25 -1.04
C LYS A 183 -12.90 -5.97 0.25
N SER A 184 -12.78 -4.76 0.80
CA SER A 184 -13.53 -4.32 1.99
C SER A 184 -15.04 -4.22 1.72
N GLN A 185 -15.43 -3.65 0.57
CA GLN A 185 -16.84 -3.60 0.17
C GLN A 185 -17.42 -5.01 -0.09
N LEU A 186 -16.66 -5.91 -0.71
CA LEU A 186 -17.07 -7.30 -0.87
C LEU A 186 -17.27 -7.97 0.49
N SER A 187 -16.39 -7.73 1.44
CA SER A 187 -16.49 -8.32 2.78
C SER A 187 -17.73 -7.83 3.51
N ALA A 188 -18.08 -6.55 3.36
CA ALA A 188 -19.36 -6.02 3.87
C ALA A 188 -20.59 -6.68 3.23
N ILE A 189 -20.54 -6.97 1.92
CA ILE A 189 -21.63 -7.68 1.22
C ILE A 189 -21.72 -9.13 1.68
N ILE A 190 -20.59 -9.84 1.81
CA ILE A 190 -20.50 -11.24 2.25
C ILE A 190 -21.04 -11.41 3.67
N LEU A 191 -20.75 -10.44 4.53
CA LEU A 191 -21.23 -10.41 5.91
C LEU A 191 -22.65 -9.81 6.04
N GLU A 192 -23.31 -9.55 4.91
CA GLU A 192 -24.68 -9.02 4.87
C GLU A 192 -24.88 -7.77 5.73
N ALA A 193 -23.87 -6.90 5.75
CA ALA A 193 -23.89 -5.70 6.55
C ALA A 193 -24.86 -4.65 5.99
N THR A 194 -25.60 -3.99 6.87
CA THR A 194 -26.49 -2.88 6.52
C THR A 194 -26.10 -1.62 7.28
N GLU A 195 -26.28 -0.46 6.66
CA GLU A 195 -25.94 0.80 7.32
C GLU A 195 -26.88 1.04 8.52
N ILE A 196 -26.28 1.10 9.71
CA ILE A 196 -26.93 1.52 10.95
C ILE A 196 -26.07 2.64 11.55
N LYS A 197 -26.72 3.76 11.93
CA LYS A 197 -26.02 4.89 12.55
C LYS A 197 -25.84 4.64 14.03
N HIS A 198 -24.63 4.92 14.52
CA HIS A 198 -24.23 4.79 15.91
C HIS A 198 -23.59 6.10 16.37
N GLU A 199 -23.94 6.57 17.56
CA GLU A 199 -23.42 7.82 18.16
C GLU A 199 -22.55 7.55 19.41
N ASP A 200 -22.18 6.28 19.64
CA ASP A 200 -21.51 5.77 20.85
C ASP A 200 -20.04 5.39 20.60
N GLU A 201 -19.37 6.07 19.66
CA GLU A 201 -18.04 5.74 19.12
C GLU A 201 -16.97 5.48 20.21
N PHE A 202 -17.00 6.20 21.33
CA PHE A 202 -16.04 6.05 22.44
C PHE A 202 -16.62 5.36 23.68
N GLU A 203 -17.75 4.64 23.55
CA GLU A 203 -18.35 3.81 24.60
C GLU A 203 -17.86 2.35 24.51
N TYR A 204 -16.55 2.17 24.27
CA TYR A 204 -15.91 0.87 24.25
C TYR A 204 -15.71 0.34 25.69
N GLU A 205 -15.54 -0.97 25.82
CA GLU A 205 -15.29 -1.65 27.08
C GLU A 205 -13.87 -2.24 27.13
N ILE A 206 -13.37 -2.47 28.34
CA ILE A 206 -12.12 -3.17 28.58
C ILE A 206 -12.46 -4.52 29.18
N VAL A 207 -12.02 -5.60 28.53
CA VAL A 207 -12.40 -6.95 28.91
C VAL A 207 -11.73 -7.37 30.22
N ASP A 208 -12.46 -8.13 31.03
CA ASP A 208 -12.07 -8.59 32.36
C ASP A 208 -10.90 -9.58 32.36
N THR A 209 -10.62 -10.19 31.21
CA THR A 209 -9.50 -11.11 31.02
C THR A 209 -8.15 -10.41 31.06
N ILE A 210 -8.07 -9.09 30.83
CA ILE A 210 -6.83 -8.31 30.90
C ILE A 210 -6.42 -8.09 32.37
N LYS A 211 -5.18 -8.43 32.74
CA LYS A 211 -4.68 -8.35 34.12
C LYS A 211 -3.35 -7.58 34.20
N LEU A 212 -3.46 -6.25 34.15
CA LEU A 212 -2.34 -5.33 34.32
C LEU A 212 -2.19 -4.85 35.76
N SER A 213 -0.98 -4.98 36.30
CA SER A 213 -0.59 -4.47 37.61
C SER A 213 0.35 -3.28 37.47
N LYS A 214 1.48 -3.46 36.79
CA LYS A 214 2.55 -2.46 36.65
C LYS A 214 2.15 -1.34 35.70
N TYR A 215 1.49 -1.68 34.60
CA TYR A 215 1.07 -0.69 33.58
C TYR A 215 -0.42 -0.32 33.66
N LYS A 216 -1.05 -0.49 34.84
CA LYS A 216 -2.47 -0.19 35.06
C LYS A 216 -2.87 1.25 34.66
N HIS A 217 -1.97 2.22 34.83
CA HIS A 217 -2.20 3.60 34.42
C HIS A 217 -2.52 3.78 32.93
N ILE A 218 -2.19 2.81 32.06
CA ILE A 218 -2.56 2.81 30.64
C ILE A 218 -4.05 2.48 30.44
N ILE A 219 -4.60 1.57 31.26
CA ILE A 219 -6.06 1.34 31.32
C ILE A 219 -6.75 2.64 31.73
N ASP A 220 -6.23 3.31 32.77
CA ASP A 220 -6.80 4.56 33.26
C ASP A 220 -6.73 5.67 32.21
N TRP A 221 -5.63 5.74 31.45
CA TRP A 221 -5.47 6.67 30.33
C TRP A 221 -6.55 6.48 29.26
N TYR A 222 -6.84 5.24 28.87
CA TYR A 222 -7.91 4.93 27.91
C TYR A 222 -9.30 5.30 28.47
N LYS A 223 -9.56 5.02 29.75
CA LYS A 223 -10.84 5.32 30.41
C LYS A 223 -11.12 6.82 30.58
N ASP A 224 -10.07 7.63 30.70
CA ASP A 224 -10.20 9.08 30.87
C ASP A 224 -10.92 9.73 29.65
N PRO A 225 -12.07 10.41 29.87
CA PRO A 225 -12.79 11.12 28.83
C PRO A 225 -11.94 12.14 28.04
N LEU A 226 -10.91 12.73 28.63
CA LEU A 226 -10.02 13.69 27.96
C LEU A 226 -9.14 13.07 26.87
N ASN A 227 -8.98 11.74 26.89
CA ASN A 227 -8.16 11.01 25.94
C ASN A 227 -8.96 10.36 24.81
N LYS A 228 -10.31 10.41 24.85
CA LYS A 228 -11.26 9.93 23.83
C LYS A 228 -11.24 10.78 22.54
N ASP A 229 -10.06 10.88 21.93
CA ASP A 229 -9.77 11.62 20.71
C ASP A 229 -8.60 10.93 19.98
N TYR A 230 -8.80 10.62 18.70
CA TYR A 230 -7.82 9.93 17.84
C TYR A 230 -6.47 10.63 17.71
N ASN A 231 -6.37 11.92 18.06
CA ASN A 231 -5.10 12.68 18.06
C ASN A 231 -4.29 12.51 19.36
N LYS A 232 -4.91 11.98 20.42
CA LYS A 232 -4.28 11.75 21.72
C LYS A 232 -3.41 10.51 21.67
N ARG A 233 -2.29 10.58 22.38
CA ARG A 233 -1.33 9.48 22.57
C ARG A 233 -0.57 9.67 23.87
N ILE A 234 -0.10 8.58 24.45
CA ILE A 234 0.81 8.58 25.58
C ILE A 234 2.08 7.80 25.22
N ASN A 235 3.23 8.34 25.60
CA ASN A 235 4.52 7.68 25.41
C ASN A 235 5.06 7.26 26.77
N ILE A 236 5.34 5.97 26.95
CA ILE A 236 5.89 5.41 28.19
C ILE A 236 6.97 4.37 27.88
N LYS A 237 7.76 4.00 28.89
CA LYS A 237 8.63 2.83 28.81
C LYS A 237 7.89 1.59 29.31
N VAL A 238 7.85 0.56 28.47
CA VAL A 238 7.37 -0.79 28.82
C VAL A 238 8.53 -1.74 28.56
N ALA A 239 8.91 -2.55 29.55
CA ALA A 239 10.07 -3.44 29.47
C ALA A 239 11.33 -2.73 28.95
N ASN A 240 11.62 -1.54 29.48
CA ASN A 240 12.72 -0.65 29.09
C ASN A 240 12.70 -0.11 27.64
N ILE A 241 11.63 -0.37 26.87
CA ILE A 241 11.46 0.10 25.49
C ILE A 241 10.41 1.21 25.43
N ASN A 242 10.68 2.25 24.66
CA ASN A 242 9.70 3.30 24.39
C ASN A 242 8.53 2.73 23.59
N HIS A 243 7.33 2.84 24.15
CA HIS A 243 6.08 2.48 23.51
C HIS A 243 5.19 3.72 23.39
N THR A 244 4.44 3.78 22.30
CA THR A 244 3.37 4.77 22.10
C THR A 244 2.03 4.04 22.13
N PHE A 245 1.19 4.41 23.09
CA PHE A 245 -0.22 3.99 23.12
C PHE A 245 -1.08 5.08 22.49
N ALA A 246 -1.94 4.67 21.58
CA ALA A 246 -2.84 5.54 20.82
C ALA A 246 -4.03 4.73 20.29
N TRP A 247 -4.78 5.28 19.34
CA TRP A 247 -5.97 4.64 18.78
C TRP A 247 -5.69 3.77 17.53
N GLY A 248 -4.50 3.14 17.53
CA GLY A 248 -4.01 2.23 16.51
C GLY A 248 -3.32 1.01 17.14
N GLY A 249 -2.69 0.14 16.34
CA GLY A 249 -1.97 -1.01 16.88
C GLY A 249 -0.76 -0.62 17.75
N LEU A 250 -0.41 -1.49 18.70
CA LEU A 250 0.76 -1.32 19.58
C LEU A 250 2.04 -1.35 18.76
N HIS A 251 2.99 -0.48 19.08
CA HIS A 251 4.33 -0.51 18.52
C HIS A 251 5.36 -0.13 19.59
N GLY A 252 6.37 -0.97 19.74
CA GLY A 252 7.56 -0.72 20.56
C GLY A 252 8.73 -1.53 20.01
N ALA A 253 9.91 -0.96 19.95
CA ALA A 253 11.08 -1.66 19.45
C ALA A 253 12.35 -1.08 20.05
N ARG A 254 13.35 -1.95 20.29
CA ARG A 254 14.72 -1.50 20.41
C ARG A 254 15.18 -0.97 19.07
N ASN A 255 15.34 0.34 19.00
CA ASN A 255 15.88 0.96 17.80
C ASN A 255 17.35 0.61 17.71
N THR A 256 17.82 0.39 16.49
CA THR A 256 19.25 0.26 16.21
C THR A 256 19.88 -0.91 16.99
N TYR A 257 19.34 -2.10 16.76
CA TYR A 257 19.64 -3.31 17.50
C TYR A 257 20.08 -4.42 16.55
N VAL A 258 21.29 -4.95 16.77
CA VAL A 258 21.82 -6.11 16.06
C VAL A 258 22.34 -7.09 17.08
N ASP A 259 21.85 -8.32 17.02
CA ASP A 259 22.22 -9.34 18.00
C ASP A 259 21.93 -10.76 17.49
N GLU A 260 22.65 -11.72 18.06
CA GLU A 260 22.53 -13.15 17.80
C GLU A 260 22.23 -13.89 19.11
N GLY A 261 21.38 -14.91 19.06
CA GLY A 261 20.90 -15.58 20.26
C GLY A 261 19.65 -16.39 20.00
N ILE A 262 18.86 -16.62 21.06
CA ILE A 262 17.60 -17.34 20.99
C ILE A 262 16.49 -16.33 21.21
N PHE A 263 15.84 -15.94 20.13
CA PHE A 263 14.69 -15.05 20.18
C PHE A 263 13.43 -15.83 19.84
N VAL A 264 12.34 -15.56 20.54
CA VAL A 264 11.03 -16.13 20.26
C VAL A 264 10.12 -15.03 19.75
N ASN A 265 9.65 -15.18 18.51
CA ASN A 265 8.58 -14.37 17.95
C ASN A 265 7.25 -15.07 18.22
N SER A 266 6.41 -14.48 19.06
CA SER A 266 5.07 -14.96 19.39
C SER A 266 4.05 -14.08 18.70
N ASP A 267 3.37 -14.60 17.67
CA ASP A 267 2.30 -13.91 16.96
C ASP A 267 0.93 -14.47 17.38
N ILE A 268 -0.03 -13.59 17.61
CA ILE A 268 -1.40 -14.00 17.92
C ILE A 268 -2.11 -14.42 16.64
N CYS A 269 -2.56 -15.67 16.62
CA CYS A 269 -3.32 -16.27 15.53
C CYS A 269 -4.58 -15.47 15.21
N SER A 270 -4.57 -14.79 14.06
CA SER A 270 -5.73 -14.05 13.54
C SER A 270 -6.26 -13.04 14.55
N PHE A 271 -5.37 -12.25 15.15
CA PHE A 271 -5.65 -11.50 16.37
C PHE A 271 -6.97 -10.74 16.40
N TYR A 272 -7.19 -9.81 15.46
CA TYR A 272 -8.43 -9.04 15.41
C TYR A 272 -9.67 -9.89 15.13
N PRO A 273 -9.68 -10.82 14.15
CA PRO A 273 -10.76 -11.79 14.02
C PRO A 273 -11.07 -12.58 15.31
N SER A 274 -10.05 -13.03 16.03
CA SER A 274 -10.21 -13.78 17.29
C SER A 274 -10.83 -12.89 18.37
N LEU A 275 -10.38 -11.64 18.51
CA LEU A 275 -10.99 -10.66 19.42
C LEU A 275 -12.48 -10.40 19.10
N MET A 276 -12.80 -10.25 17.81
CA MET A 276 -14.18 -10.04 17.36
C MET A 276 -15.11 -11.20 17.77
N LEU A 277 -14.60 -12.42 17.72
CA LEU A 277 -15.38 -13.63 18.07
C LEU A 277 -15.47 -13.85 19.58
N GLU A 278 -14.32 -13.85 20.27
CA GLU A 278 -14.23 -14.20 21.70
C GLU A 278 -14.87 -13.17 22.63
N TYR A 279 -15.02 -11.92 22.16
CA TYR A 279 -15.55 -10.81 22.95
C TYR A 279 -16.70 -10.08 22.25
N ASN A 280 -17.26 -10.68 21.19
CA ASN A 280 -18.43 -10.13 20.48
C ASN A 280 -18.21 -8.72 19.89
N PHE A 281 -16.97 -8.39 19.53
CA PHE A 281 -16.57 -7.09 18.96
C PHE A 281 -16.75 -6.98 17.44
N GLN A 282 -17.58 -7.85 16.87
CA GLN A 282 -18.01 -7.72 15.47
C GLN A 282 -18.87 -6.46 15.30
N SER A 283 -18.82 -5.87 14.10
CA SER A 283 -19.69 -4.76 13.71
C SER A 283 -21.16 -5.10 13.99
N ARG A 284 -21.86 -4.19 14.67
CA ARG A 284 -23.30 -4.31 14.95
C ARG A 284 -24.15 -4.20 13.68
N ASN A 285 -23.55 -3.78 12.57
CA ASN A 285 -24.18 -3.68 11.26
C ASN A 285 -24.28 -5.04 10.56
N ILE A 286 -23.59 -6.07 11.06
CA ILE A 286 -23.73 -7.44 10.57
C ILE A 286 -25.04 -8.01 11.09
N ARG A 287 -25.97 -8.33 10.18
CA ARG A 287 -27.32 -8.80 10.55
C ARG A 287 -27.28 -10.13 11.32
N ASP A 288 -26.50 -11.09 10.84
CA ASP A 288 -26.27 -12.37 11.50
C ASP A 288 -24.79 -12.52 11.86
N LYS A 289 -24.49 -12.36 13.16
CA LYS A 289 -23.13 -12.49 13.71
C LYS A 289 -22.53 -13.87 13.48
N ASN A 290 -23.35 -14.91 13.30
CA ASN A 290 -22.86 -16.25 12.98
C ASN A 290 -22.14 -16.29 11.63
N LYS A 291 -22.47 -15.39 10.70
CA LYS A 291 -21.82 -15.35 9.37
C LYS A 291 -20.32 -15.15 9.46
N TYR A 292 -19.89 -14.24 10.32
CA TYR A 292 -18.46 -14.00 10.54
C TYR A 292 -17.79 -15.22 11.18
N LYS A 293 -18.49 -15.91 12.09
CA LYS A 293 -18.03 -17.17 12.70
C LYS A 293 -17.91 -18.29 11.66
N GLU A 294 -18.89 -18.47 10.79
CA GLU A 294 -18.84 -19.45 9.70
C GLU A 294 -17.62 -19.25 8.79
N VAL A 295 -17.35 -17.99 8.41
CA VAL A 295 -16.18 -17.61 7.60
C VAL A 295 -14.88 -17.95 8.35
N TYR A 296 -14.82 -17.67 9.64
CA TYR A 296 -13.67 -18.01 10.49
C TYR A 296 -13.47 -19.52 10.63
N ASP A 297 -14.50 -20.26 11.02
CA ASP A 297 -14.43 -21.71 11.21
C ASP A 297 -14.05 -22.43 9.90
N THR A 298 -14.64 -22.01 8.78
CA THR A 298 -14.29 -22.54 7.44
C THR A 298 -12.82 -22.28 7.12
N ARG A 299 -12.32 -21.08 7.39
CA ARG A 299 -10.90 -20.77 7.21
C ARG A 299 -10.01 -21.66 8.07
N MET A 300 -10.35 -21.84 9.34
CA MET A 300 -9.55 -22.65 10.27
C MET A 300 -9.54 -24.11 9.85
N LYS A 301 -10.68 -24.66 9.41
CA LYS A 301 -10.76 -25.99 8.81
C LYS A 301 -9.82 -26.13 7.60
N LEU A 302 -9.87 -25.19 6.65
CA LEU A 302 -8.99 -25.21 5.47
C LEU A 302 -7.51 -25.04 5.83
N LYS A 303 -7.18 -24.21 6.84
CA LYS A 303 -5.81 -24.06 7.36
C LYS A 303 -5.30 -25.41 7.90
N ASN A 304 -6.11 -26.11 8.68
CA ASN A 304 -5.77 -27.42 9.25
C ASN A 304 -5.65 -28.52 8.19
N GLU A 305 -6.44 -28.44 7.11
CA GLU A 305 -6.33 -29.32 5.94
C GLU A 305 -5.13 -28.99 5.02
N GLY A 306 -4.35 -27.94 5.32
CA GLY A 306 -3.22 -27.51 4.50
C GLY A 306 -3.60 -26.82 3.18
N LYS A 307 -4.89 -26.46 3.00
CA LYS A 307 -5.43 -25.79 1.81
C LYS A 307 -5.10 -24.31 1.80
N LYS A 308 -3.81 -24.02 1.54
CA LYS A 308 -3.22 -22.69 1.67
C LYS A 308 -3.86 -21.66 0.74
N LYS A 309 -4.29 -22.02 -0.47
CA LYS A 309 -4.87 -21.07 -1.45
C LYS A 309 -6.30 -20.72 -1.08
N GLU A 310 -7.11 -21.74 -0.81
CA GLU A 310 -8.54 -21.63 -0.51
C GLU A 310 -8.79 -20.85 0.78
N GLN A 311 -7.97 -21.08 1.83
CA GLN A 311 -8.15 -20.36 3.11
C GLN A 311 -7.86 -18.85 3.01
N GLN A 312 -7.07 -18.40 2.01
CA GLN A 312 -6.76 -16.97 1.86
C GLN A 312 -8.01 -16.13 1.54
N ILE A 313 -8.96 -16.72 0.80
CA ILE A 313 -10.21 -16.06 0.43
C ILE A 313 -10.97 -15.63 1.70
N PHE A 314 -11.10 -16.55 2.65
CA PHE A 314 -11.74 -16.27 3.95
C PHE A 314 -10.89 -15.32 4.81
N LYS A 315 -9.55 -15.44 4.75
CA LYS A 315 -8.64 -14.51 5.46
C LYS A 315 -8.86 -13.06 5.04
N ILE A 316 -9.07 -12.81 3.74
CA ILE A 316 -9.35 -11.47 3.20
C ILE A 316 -10.62 -10.88 3.82
N VAL A 317 -11.69 -11.67 3.92
CA VAL A 317 -12.96 -11.23 4.52
C VAL A 317 -12.75 -10.82 5.98
N LEU A 318 -12.15 -11.70 6.77
CA LEU A 318 -11.94 -11.49 8.19
C LEU A 318 -11.03 -10.29 8.46
N ASN A 319 -9.89 -10.19 7.78
CA ASN A 319 -8.90 -9.14 8.01
C ASN A 319 -9.38 -7.76 7.54
N SER A 320 -10.16 -7.69 6.46
CA SER A 320 -10.65 -6.41 5.97
C SER A 320 -11.80 -5.83 6.81
N THR A 321 -12.48 -6.66 7.61
CA THR A 321 -13.61 -6.25 8.46
C THR A 321 -13.21 -5.18 9.46
N TYR A 322 -12.06 -5.30 10.13
CA TYR A 322 -11.59 -4.30 11.09
C TYR A 322 -11.43 -2.91 10.45
N GLY A 323 -10.71 -2.83 9.32
CA GLY A 323 -10.54 -1.57 8.60
C GLY A 323 -11.87 -1.00 8.11
N ALA A 324 -12.78 -1.87 7.68
CA ALA A 324 -14.12 -1.49 7.22
C ALA A 324 -14.98 -0.87 8.33
N MET A 325 -14.79 -1.26 9.60
CA MET A 325 -15.50 -0.63 10.73
C MET A 325 -15.07 0.81 11.00
N LYS A 326 -13.89 1.24 10.52
CA LYS A 326 -13.39 2.61 10.65
C LYS A 326 -13.72 3.51 9.45
N ASP A 327 -14.16 2.92 8.34
CA ASP A 327 -14.47 3.66 7.11
C ASP A 327 -15.94 4.13 7.11
N LYS A 328 -16.16 5.44 7.21
CA LYS A 328 -17.49 6.07 7.20
C LYS A 328 -18.34 5.76 5.96
N LEU A 329 -17.71 5.30 4.87
CA LEU A 329 -18.41 4.93 3.63
C LEU A 329 -18.72 3.43 3.53
N SER A 330 -18.31 2.64 4.54
CA SER A 330 -18.52 1.20 4.59
C SER A 330 -19.86 0.85 5.24
N LEU A 331 -20.53 -0.19 4.74
CA LEU A 331 -21.72 -0.74 5.41
C LEU A 331 -21.39 -1.39 6.76
N LEU A 332 -20.12 -1.74 6.99
CA LEU A 332 -19.62 -2.26 8.27
C LEU A 332 -19.25 -1.15 9.27
N PHE A 333 -19.40 0.13 8.92
CA PHE A 333 -18.96 1.24 9.77
C PHE A 333 -19.56 1.15 11.17
N ASP A 334 -18.69 0.92 12.16
CA ASP A 334 -19.02 0.77 13.56
C ASP A 334 -17.76 1.09 14.38
N PRO A 335 -17.48 2.39 14.60
CA PRO A 335 -16.21 2.81 15.17
C PRO A 335 -16.07 2.43 16.65
N ARG A 336 -17.18 2.24 17.38
CA ARG A 336 -17.16 1.68 18.74
C ARG A 336 -16.58 0.27 18.74
N GLN A 337 -17.03 -0.59 17.84
CA GLN A 337 -16.50 -1.95 17.74
C GLN A 337 -15.05 -1.98 17.24
N ALA A 338 -14.68 -1.06 16.34
CA ALA A 338 -13.28 -0.86 15.99
C ALA A 338 -12.42 -0.47 17.21
N ASN A 339 -12.92 0.42 18.08
CA ASN A 339 -12.24 0.83 19.31
C ASN A 339 -12.16 -0.31 20.32
N ASN A 340 -13.21 -1.11 20.51
CA ASN A 340 -13.18 -2.33 21.31
C ASN A 340 -12.04 -3.26 20.87
N VAL A 341 -11.92 -3.56 19.58
CA VAL A 341 -10.84 -4.41 19.04
C VAL A 341 -9.46 -3.76 19.25
N CYS A 342 -9.32 -2.48 18.92
CA CYS A 342 -8.03 -1.79 18.93
C CYS A 342 -7.47 -1.59 20.34
N VAL A 343 -8.32 -1.14 21.29
CA VAL A 343 -7.89 -0.86 22.66
C VAL A 343 -7.62 -2.15 23.41
N ASN A 344 -8.53 -3.12 23.36
CA ASN A 344 -8.31 -4.41 24.03
C ASN A 344 -7.12 -5.17 23.44
N GLY A 345 -6.92 -5.12 22.11
CA GLY A 345 -5.75 -5.74 21.48
C GLY A 345 -4.42 -5.18 21.99
N GLN A 346 -4.31 -3.86 22.12
CA GLN A 346 -3.11 -3.23 22.68
C GLN A 346 -2.90 -3.59 24.16
N LEU A 347 -3.95 -3.55 24.97
CA LEU A 347 -3.88 -3.86 26.39
C LEU A 347 -3.58 -5.34 26.65
N MET A 348 -4.07 -6.25 25.82
CA MET A 348 -3.75 -7.68 25.86
C MET A 348 -2.28 -7.96 25.55
N LEU A 349 -1.72 -7.28 24.54
CA LEU A 349 -0.29 -7.37 24.24
C LEU A 349 0.57 -6.79 25.37
N LEU A 350 0.18 -5.64 25.92
CA LEU A 350 0.84 -5.06 27.09
C LEU A 350 0.79 -6.02 28.30
N ASP A 351 -0.34 -6.69 28.49
CA ASP A 351 -0.52 -7.71 29.52
C ASP A 351 0.40 -8.91 29.32
N LEU A 352 0.57 -9.40 28.09
CA LEU A 352 1.54 -10.45 27.78
C LEU A 352 2.97 -9.99 28.06
N ILE A 353 3.32 -8.77 27.66
CA ILE A 353 4.65 -8.19 27.91
C ILE A 353 4.93 -8.09 29.42
N GLU A 354 3.97 -7.60 30.21
CA GLU A 354 4.11 -7.48 31.66
C GLU A 354 4.35 -8.84 32.34
N LYS A 355 3.84 -9.93 31.79
CA LYS A 355 4.04 -11.28 32.34
C LYS A 355 5.37 -11.93 31.94
N LEU A 356 6.04 -11.40 30.91
CA LEU A 356 7.29 -11.94 30.38
C LEU A 356 8.52 -11.09 30.73
N GLU A 357 8.34 -9.79 31.01
CA GLU A 357 9.44 -8.84 31.11
C GLU A 357 10.38 -9.00 32.32
N ASP A 358 9.97 -9.74 33.36
CA ASP A 358 10.80 -9.99 34.53
C ASP A 358 11.82 -11.13 34.29
N ASP A 359 11.46 -12.09 33.42
CA ASP A 359 12.31 -13.24 33.09
C ASP A 359 13.06 -13.07 31.75
N PHE A 360 12.50 -12.28 30.83
CA PHE A 360 12.96 -12.18 29.45
C PHE A 360 13.07 -10.75 28.95
N GLU A 361 13.98 -10.56 27.99
CA GLU A 361 14.25 -9.24 27.44
C GLU A 361 13.36 -8.97 26.21
N LEU A 362 12.42 -8.03 26.35
CA LEU A 362 11.64 -7.56 25.20
C LEU A 362 12.58 -6.91 24.17
N ILE A 363 12.41 -7.26 22.90
CA ILE A 363 13.14 -6.69 21.76
C ILE A 363 12.20 -5.85 20.90
N GLN A 364 11.00 -6.36 20.63
CA GLN A 364 10.01 -5.72 19.77
C GLN A 364 8.60 -6.15 20.15
N SER A 365 7.64 -5.23 20.05
CA SER A 365 6.21 -5.46 20.06
C SER A 365 5.60 -4.74 18.84
N ASN A 366 4.71 -5.42 18.14
CA ASN A 366 3.96 -4.85 17.03
C ASN A 366 2.45 -5.08 17.28
N THR A 367 1.61 -4.86 16.27
CA THR A 367 0.15 -4.87 16.42
C THR A 367 -0.41 -6.23 16.88
N ASP A 368 0.25 -7.33 16.57
CA ASP A 368 -0.24 -8.69 16.76
C ASP A 368 0.82 -9.69 17.25
N GLY A 369 1.99 -9.22 17.70
CA GLY A 369 3.05 -10.10 18.18
C GLY A 369 4.14 -9.41 18.99
N VAL A 370 4.92 -10.25 19.68
CA VAL A 370 6.05 -9.84 20.52
C VAL A 370 7.28 -10.69 20.20
N ILE A 371 8.46 -10.07 20.28
CA ILE A 371 9.75 -10.73 20.17
C ILE A 371 10.50 -10.52 21.49
N PHE A 372 10.82 -11.64 22.13
CA PHE A 372 11.64 -11.69 23.34
C PHE A 372 12.94 -12.44 23.08
N LYS A 373 14.01 -11.99 23.74
CA LYS A 373 15.27 -12.73 23.83
C LYS A 373 15.25 -13.58 25.11
N LEU A 374 15.57 -14.86 24.96
CA LEU A 374 15.75 -15.79 26.07
C LEU A 374 17.21 -15.85 26.51
N ASN A 375 17.46 -16.23 27.76
CA ASN A 375 18.83 -16.41 28.26
C ASN A 375 19.42 -17.75 27.82
N SER A 376 18.56 -18.77 27.69
CA SER A 376 18.95 -20.12 27.27
C SER A 376 17.86 -20.81 26.44
N LYS A 377 18.14 -22.00 25.89
CA LYS A 377 17.10 -22.83 25.23
C LYS A 377 16.14 -23.45 26.25
N ASP A 378 16.59 -23.68 27.48
CA ASP A 378 15.80 -24.32 28.54
C ASP A 378 14.66 -23.39 29.02
N ASP A 379 14.90 -22.07 28.95
CA ASP A 379 13.92 -21.02 29.22
C ASP A 379 12.68 -21.10 28.32
N LEU A 380 12.76 -21.77 27.17
CA LEU A 380 11.65 -21.88 26.23
C LEU A 380 10.43 -22.57 26.86
N TYR A 381 10.65 -23.50 27.80
CA TYR A 381 9.57 -24.15 28.53
C TYR A 381 8.80 -23.15 29.40
N LEU A 382 9.53 -22.37 30.21
CA LEU A 382 8.95 -21.33 31.08
C LEU A 382 8.22 -20.26 30.25
N TYR A 383 8.86 -19.80 29.16
CA TYR A 383 8.27 -18.84 28.24
C TYR A 383 6.91 -19.33 27.70
N LYS A 384 6.87 -20.57 27.18
CA LYS A 384 5.64 -21.17 26.66
C LYS A 384 4.60 -21.39 27.75
N GLN A 385 5.01 -21.76 28.97
CA GLN A 385 4.08 -21.91 30.09
C GLN A 385 3.37 -20.59 30.43
N ILE A 386 4.10 -19.48 30.48
CA ILE A 386 3.53 -18.14 30.71
C ILE A 386 2.59 -17.76 29.55
N CYS A 387 3.02 -17.98 28.31
CA CYS A 387 2.19 -17.76 27.12
C CYS A 387 0.91 -18.61 27.13
N ASP A 388 0.97 -19.86 27.58
CA ASP A 388 -0.18 -20.76 27.64
C ASP A 388 -1.17 -20.33 28.73
N GLU A 389 -0.70 -19.90 29.90
CA GLU A 389 -1.56 -19.31 30.93
C GLU A 389 -2.27 -18.06 30.40
N TRP A 390 -1.52 -17.19 29.73
CA TRP A 390 -2.05 -16.01 29.07
C TRP A 390 -3.10 -16.36 28.01
N CYS A 391 -2.83 -17.35 27.15
CA CYS A 391 -3.75 -17.83 26.11
C CYS A 391 -5.05 -18.38 26.73
N ARG A 392 -4.97 -19.22 27.78
CA ARG A 392 -6.16 -19.77 28.45
C ARG A 392 -7.03 -18.67 29.05
N ARG A 393 -6.40 -17.67 29.68
CA ARG A 393 -7.11 -16.53 30.30
C ARG A 393 -7.75 -15.62 29.25
N THR A 394 -7.02 -15.27 28.20
CA THR A 394 -7.48 -14.32 27.17
C THR A 394 -8.27 -14.97 26.04
N ARG A 395 -8.32 -16.31 25.99
CA ARG A 395 -8.91 -17.12 24.92
C ARG A 395 -8.29 -16.90 23.55
N MET A 396 -7.07 -16.35 23.51
CA MET A 396 -6.27 -16.18 22.30
C MET A 396 -5.39 -17.40 22.04
N THR A 397 -4.74 -17.43 20.88
CA THR A 397 -3.80 -18.50 20.50
C THR A 397 -2.53 -17.87 19.96
N LEU A 398 -1.37 -18.38 20.36
CA LEU A 398 -0.06 -17.92 19.92
C LEU A 398 0.60 -18.95 19.01
N ASP A 399 1.17 -18.48 17.89
CA ASP A 399 2.15 -19.22 17.09
C ASP A 399 3.56 -18.72 17.47
N HIS A 400 4.49 -19.65 17.73
CA HIS A 400 5.85 -19.32 18.14
C HIS A 400 6.87 -19.72 17.08
N ASP A 401 7.67 -18.75 16.63
CA ASP A 401 8.82 -18.97 15.76
C ASP A 401 10.14 -18.66 16.49
N ILE A 402 11.17 -19.46 16.23
CA ILE A 402 12.52 -19.23 16.78
C ILE A 402 13.37 -18.46 15.77
N ILE A 403 14.02 -17.41 16.25
CA ILE A 403 14.91 -16.53 15.48
C ILE A 403 16.32 -16.64 16.09
N LYS A 404 17.33 -16.73 15.21
CA LYS A 404 18.76 -16.79 15.56
C LYS A 404 19.44 -15.43 15.55
N LYS A 405 19.00 -14.53 14.66
CA LYS A 405 19.60 -13.22 14.47
C LYS A 405 18.55 -12.17 14.18
N ILE A 406 18.69 -11.01 14.80
CA ILE A 406 17.88 -9.84 14.55
C ILE A 406 18.78 -8.69 14.11
N VAL A 407 18.41 -8.02 13.02
CA VAL A 407 19.00 -6.77 12.57
C VAL A 407 17.88 -5.76 12.40
N GLN A 408 17.77 -4.80 13.31
CA GLN A 408 16.61 -3.93 13.42
C GLN A 408 17.00 -2.46 13.59
N LYS A 409 16.50 -1.62 12.69
CA LYS A 409 16.61 -0.16 12.81
C LYS A 409 15.48 0.39 13.68
N ASP A 410 14.25 -0.04 13.40
CA ASP A 410 13.02 0.33 14.09
C ASP A 410 11.95 -0.74 13.85
N VAL A 411 10.76 -0.59 14.46
CA VAL A 411 9.64 -1.55 14.37
C VAL A 411 9.15 -1.85 12.94
N ASN A 412 9.51 -0.98 11.98
CA ASN A 412 9.11 -1.09 10.59
C ASN A 412 10.26 -1.44 9.65
N ASN A 413 11.51 -1.54 10.13
CA ASN A 413 12.69 -1.81 9.32
C ASN A 413 13.60 -2.83 10.02
N TYR A 414 13.46 -4.11 9.65
CA TYR A 414 14.23 -5.21 10.24
C TYR A 414 14.44 -6.41 9.31
N LEU A 415 15.45 -7.21 9.63
CA LEU A 415 15.75 -8.54 9.11
C LEU A 415 15.79 -9.53 10.28
N LEU A 416 15.11 -10.66 10.13
CA LEU A 416 15.12 -11.77 11.09
C LEU A 416 15.64 -13.01 10.38
N VAL A 417 16.68 -13.63 10.91
CA VAL A 417 17.16 -14.94 10.45
C VAL A 417 16.56 -16.00 11.36
N MET A 418 15.66 -16.80 10.81
CA MET A 418 14.93 -17.84 11.54
C MET A 418 15.85 -19.03 11.88
N GLU A 419 15.47 -19.87 12.84
CA GLU A 419 16.27 -21.05 13.21
C GLU A 419 16.48 -22.02 12.03
N ASN A 420 15.52 -22.11 11.11
CA ASN A 420 15.58 -22.93 9.90
C ASN A 420 16.38 -22.30 8.74
N GLY A 421 16.91 -21.08 8.90
CA GLY A 421 17.65 -20.35 7.87
C GLY A 421 16.80 -19.43 6.99
N ASP A 422 15.47 -19.46 7.12
CA ASP A 422 14.61 -18.52 6.40
C ASP A 422 14.89 -17.07 6.85
N ILE A 423 14.72 -16.12 5.94
CA ILE A 423 14.92 -14.69 6.24
C ILE A 423 13.60 -13.96 6.09
N LYS A 424 13.10 -13.40 7.20
CA LYS A 424 11.96 -12.49 7.20
C LYS A 424 12.47 -11.05 7.16
N SER A 425 12.02 -10.27 6.18
CA SER A 425 12.43 -8.87 6.01
C SER A 425 11.21 -7.94 6.00
N LYS A 426 11.31 -6.79 6.67
CA LYS A 426 10.28 -5.75 6.67
C LYS A 426 10.91 -4.38 6.56
N GLY A 427 10.23 -3.47 5.84
CA GLY A 427 10.63 -2.07 5.74
C GLY A 427 11.33 -1.70 4.45
N ALA A 428 11.27 -0.42 4.11
CA ALA A 428 11.73 0.09 2.82
C ALA A 428 13.23 -0.17 2.55
N TYR A 429 14.04 -0.32 3.60
CA TYR A 429 15.49 -0.46 3.48
C TYR A 429 15.96 -1.88 3.14
N VAL A 430 15.20 -2.89 3.58
CA VAL A 430 15.64 -4.29 3.59
C VAL A 430 14.59 -5.26 3.05
N LYS A 431 13.37 -4.81 2.73
CA LYS A 431 12.40 -5.65 2.06
C LYS A 431 12.91 -6.09 0.69
N GLU A 432 12.49 -7.27 0.29
CA GLU A 432 12.53 -7.69 -1.12
C GLU A 432 11.65 -6.77 -1.96
N LEU A 433 12.21 -6.30 -3.08
CA LEU A 433 11.47 -5.52 -4.06
C LEU A 433 10.97 -6.42 -5.19
N ASN A 434 9.82 -6.09 -5.73
CA ASN A 434 9.24 -6.71 -6.92
C ASN A 434 9.19 -5.70 -8.07
N GLN A 435 8.70 -6.13 -9.23
CA GLN A 435 8.66 -5.29 -10.43
C GLN A 435 7.80 -4.02 -10.30
N LEU A 436 6.87 -3.99 -9.35
CA LEU A 436 5.91 -2.91 -9.12
C LEU A 436 6.31 -1.98 -7.95
N ASP A 437 7.46 -2.19 -7.31
CA ASP A 437 8.01 -1.30 -6.29
C ASP A 437 9.54 -1.18 -6.29
N ASN A 438 10.15 -1.49 -7.44
CA ASN A 438 11.59 -1.50 -7.70
C ASN A 438 12.26 -0.10 -7.65
N ASP A 439 12.38 0.50 -6.47
CA ASP A 439 13.08 1.78 -6.21
C ASP A 439 14.42 1.54 -5.49
N LEU A 440 15.54 1.88 -6.13
CA LEU A 440 16.90 1.69 -5.61
C LEU A 440 17.20 0.25 -5.13
N PRO A 441 16.88 -0.81 -5.90
CA PRO A 441 17.06 -2.20 -5.46
C PRO A 441 18.50 -2.54 -5.09
N ILE A 442 19.49 -1.98 -5.78
CA ILE A 442 20.91 -2.26 -5.51
C ILE A 442 21.30 -1.94 -4.06
N VAL A 443 20.69 -0.92 -3.47
CA VAL A 443 20.97 -0.53 -2.08
C VAL A 443 20.34 -1.54 -1.12
N ASN A 444 19.09 -1.96 -1.37
CA ASN A 444 18.45 -3.00 -0.55
C ASN A 444 19.21 -4.32 -0.63
N LYS A 445 19.65 -4.71 -1.83
CA LYS A 445 20.50 -5.88 -2.04
C LYS A 445 21.81 -5.79 -1.26
N ALA A 446 22.54 -4.66 -1.38
CA ALA A 446 23.79 -4.46 -0.65
C ALA A 446 23.62 -4.53 0.88
N LEU A 447 22.49 -4.05 1.43
CA LEU A 447 22.20 -4.20 2.86
C LEU A 447 21.98 -5.66 3.26
N LYS A 448 21.22 -6.43 2.47
CA LYS A 448 21.00 -7.86 2.74
C LYS A 448 22.31 -8.64 2.68
N ASP A 449 23.06 -8.46 1.60
CA ASP A 449 24.37 -9.10 1.39
C ASP A 449 25.33 -8.76 2.55
N TYR A 450 25.32 -7.53 3.04
CA TYR A 450 26.14 -7.11 4.19
C TYR A 450 25.72 -7.78 5.50
N PHE A 451 24.44 -7.74 5.86
CA PHE A 451 23.97 -8.22 7.17
C PHE A 451 23.86 -9.74 7.29
N ILE A 452 23.64 -10.42 6.16
CA ILE A 452 23.38 -11.86 6.11
C ILE A 452 24.61 -12.62 5.62
N GLU A 453 25.16 -12.21 4.48
CA GLU A 453 26.24 -12.93 3.80
C GLU A 453 27.64 -12.41 4.17
N ASN A 454 27.72 -11.39 5.02
CA ASN A 454 28.96 -10.68 5.38
C ASN A 454 29.74 -10.16 4.16
N VAL A 455 29.03 -9.79 3.09
CA VAL A 455 29.64 -9.23 1.86
C VAL A 455 29.74 -7.71 1.96
N PRO A 456 30.92 -7.10 1.73
CA PRO A 456 31.06 -5.65 1.72
C PRO A 456 30.15 -4.97 0.69
N VAL A 457 29.54 -3.83 1.05
CA VAL A 457 28.60 -3.12 0.16
C VAL A 457 29.25 -2.70 -1.16
N GLU A 458 30.55 -2.39 -1.14
CA GLU A 458 31.35 -2.04 -2.31
C GLU A 458 31.37 -3.19 -3.32
N TYR A 459 31.43 -4.44 -2.85
CA TYR A 459 31.46 -5.61 -3.72
C TYR A 459 30.13 -5.76 -4.48
N THR A 460 29.01 -5.77 -3.77
CA THR A 460 27.68 -5.88 -4.39
C THR A 460 27.42 -4.75 -5.38
N ILE A 461 27.75 -3.52 -4.99
CA ILE A 461 27.47 -2.33 -5.81
C ILE A 461 28.40 -2.26 -7.01
N ASN A 462 29.71 -2.53 -6.88
CA ASN A 462 30.65 -2.38 -7.99
C ASN A 462 30.52 -3.50 -9.04
N ASN A 463 30.08 -4.70 -8.64
CA ASN A 463 29.91 -5.83 -9.55
C ASN A 463 28.55 -5.84 -10.28
N CYS A 464 27.64 -4.91 -10.01
CA CYS A 464 26.36 -4.83 -10.72
C CYS A 464 26.47 -4.00 -12.01
N SER A 465 26.22 -4.60 -13.17
CA SER A 465 26.26 -3.94 -14.48
C SER A 465 24.89 -3.52 -15.03
N ASN A 466 23.78 -3.93 -14.42
CA ASN A 466 22.43 -3.60 -14.88
C ASN A 466 22.01 -2.19 -14.41
N LEU A 467 21.69 -1.28 -15.33
CA LEU A 467 21.27 0.09 -14.99
C LEU A 467 19.98 0.11 -14.15
N LYS A 468 19.03 -0.78 -14.43
CA LYS A 468 17.75 -0.85 -13.71
C LYS A 468 17.92 -1.03 -12.21
N GLU A 469 19.00 -1.68 -11.76
CA GLU A 469 19.28 -1.88 -10.35
C GLU A 469 19.61 -0.57 -9.59
N PHE A 470 20.02 0.46 -10.32
CA PHE A 470 20.40 1.77 -9.76
C PHE A 470 19.27 2.79 -9.84
N GLN A 471 18.12 2.42 -10.39
CA GLN A 471 17.06 3.38 -10.69
C GLN A 471 16.45 3.97 -9.43
N LYS A 472 16.16 5.27 -9.47
CA LYS A 472 15.27 5.91 -8.52
C LYS A 472 14.08 6.53 -9.24
N ILE A 473 12.86 6.15 -8.86
CA ILE A 473 11.64 6.68 -9.45
C ILE A 473 11.08 7.80 -8.58
N VAL A 474 11.01 9.00 -9.14
CA VAL A 474 10.55 10.21 -8.47
C VAL A 474 9.24 10.68 -9.10
N LYS A 475 8.26 11.00 -8.25
CA LYS A 475 6.99 11.63 -8.67
C LYS A 475 6.89 13.05 -8.11
N ILE A 476 6.76 14.03 -8.99
CA ILE A 476 6.45 15.41 -8.67
C ILE A 476 4.95 15.50 -8.41
N SER A 477 4.57 15.68 -7.15
CA SER A 477 3.15 15.72 -6.79
C SER A 477 2.44 16.95 -7.37
N GLY A 478 1.11 16.85 -7.53
CA GLY A 478 0.27 17.98 -8.00
C GLY A 478 0.26 19.21 -7.08
N LYS A 479 0.94 19.16 -5.92
CA LYS A 479 1.18 20.34 -5.06
C LYS A 479 2.29 21.25 -5.60
N TYR A 480 3.08 20.79 -6.57
CA TYR A 480 4.16 21.54 -7.21
C TYR A 480 3.77 21.93 -8.64
N LYS A 481 4.28 23.07 -9.13
CA LYS A 481 3.99 23.55 -10.49
C LYS A 481 4.61 22.63 -11.55
N TYR A 482 5.90 22.29 -11.41
CA TYR A 482 6.66 21.44 -12.34
C TYR A 482 7.99 20.99 -11.68
N GLY A 483 8.73 20.12 -12.35
CA GLY A 483 10.09 19.70 -12.00
C GLY A 483 11.16 20.42 -12.83
N LEU A 484 12.40 20.39 -12.35
CA LEU A 484 13.58 20.90 -13.04
C LEU A 484 14.71 19.86 -13.03
N HIS A 485 15.53 19.87 -14.08
CA HIS A 485 16.88 19.27 -14.10
C HIS A 485 17.89 20.38 -14.36
N GLY A 486 18.65 20.77 -13.34
CA GLY A 486 19.32 22.07 -13.32
C GLY A 486 18.28 23.18 -13.46
N ASP A 487 18.41 23.98 -14.52
CA ASP A 487 17.50 25.09 -14.84
C ASP A 487 16.45 24.71 -15.90
N LYS A 488 16.54 23.50 -16.48
CA LYS A 488 15.63 23.03 -17.52
C LYS A 488 14.33 22.52 -16.90
N LYS A 489 13.20 23.09 -17.31
CA LYS A 489 11.86 22.60 -16.96
C LYS A 489 11.63 21.20 -17.54
N LEU A 490 11.14 20.31 -16.69
CA LEU A 490 10.72 18.97 -17.06
C LEU A 490 9.24 19.00 -17.49
N SER A 491 8.95 18.32 -18.60
CA SER A 491 7.59 18.05 -19.08
C SER A 491 6.89 17.03 -18.19
N GLU A 492 7.63 15.99 -17.79
CA GLU A 492 7.11 14.83 -17.09
C GLU A 492 6.94 15.06 -15.59
N ARG A 493 5.92 14.44 -15.01
CA ARG A 493 5.68 14.42 -13.56
C ARG A 493 6.37 13.25 -12.88
N VAL A 494 6.65 12.18 -13.62
CA VAL A 494 7.41 11.02 -13.14
C VAL A 494 8.73 10.97 -13.88
N ILE A 495 9.83 10.84 -13.14
CA ILE A 495 11.17 10.78 -13.71
C ILE A 495 11.97 9.64 -13.08
N ARG A 496 12.81 9.02 -13.91
CA ARG A 496 13.79 8.02 -13.49
C ARG A 496 15.16 8.67 -13.40
N VAL A 497 15.72 8.72 -12.19
CA VAL A 497 16.96 9.45 -11.90
C VAL A 497 18.06 8.51 -11.44
N PHE A 498 19.29 8.82 -11.87
CA PHE A 498 20.50 8.09 -11.52
C PHE A 498 21.58 9.05 -11.05
N ALA A 499 22.31 8.71 -9.99
CA ALA A 499 23.45 9.51 -9.54
C ALA A 499 24.56 9.55 -10.59
N SER A 500 25.15 10.73 -10.80
CA SER A 500 26.16 10.96 -11.83
C SER A 500 27.44 11.55 -11.26
N ARG A 501 28.58 11.09 -11.79
CA ARG A 501 29.91 11.68 -11.54
C ARG A 501 30.27 12.76 -12.55
N SER A 502 29.52 12.90 -13.64
CA SER A 502 29.76 13.92 -14.67
C SER A 502 29.58 15.32 -14.08
N LYS A 503 30.50 16.25 -14.40
CA LYS A 503 30.38 17.66 -14.02
C LYS A 503 29.30 18.40 -14.81
N LEU A 504 28.87 17.84 -15.95
CA LEU A 504 27.83 18.40 -16.82
C LEU A 504 26.41 18.05 -16.34
N ASP A 505 26.27 17.02 -15.52
CA ASP A 505 24.98 16.60 -14.98
C ASP A 505 24.62 17.45 -13.76
N MET A 506 23.40 17.98 -13.76
CA MET A 506 22.86 18.80 -12.68
C MET A 506 21.92 18.00 -11.76
N GLY A 507 21.51 18.61 -10.65
CA GLY A 507 20.52 18.01 -9.73
C GLY A 507 19.09 18.13 -10.25
N VAL A 508 18.18 17.36 -9.64
CA VAL A 508 16.73 17.49 -9.89
C VAL A 508 16.02 18.24 -8.77
N TYR A 509 15.10 19.13 -9.16
CA TYR A 509 14.37 20.03 -8.27
C TYR A 509 12.88 20.04 -8.59
N LYS A 510 12.08 20.57 -7.66
CA LYS A 510 10.63 20.76 -7.78
C LYS A 510 10.30 22.21 -7.42
N VAL A 511 9.36 22.80 -8.15
CA VAL A 511 9.00 24.22 -7.98
C VAL A 511 7.63 24.36 -7.33
N LYS A 512 7.56 25.09 -6.23
CA LYS A 512 6.31 25.39 -5.52
C LYS A 512 5.92 26.85 -5.72
N ALA A 513 4.62 27.11 -5.89
CA ALA A 513 4.11 28.46 -5.73
C ALA A 513 4.28 28.89 -4.26
N SER A 514 5.00 29.97 -3.99
CA SER A 514 4.95 30.64 -2.70
C SER A 514 4.37 32.03 -2.87
N ASN A 515 3.46 32.38 -1.96
CA ASN A 515 3.15 33.78 -1.69
C ASN A 515 4.21 34.22 -0.68
N ALA A 516 5.18 35.02 -1.10
CA ALA A 516 6.08 35.69 -0.17
C ALA A 516 5.56 37.12 0.00
N GLU A 517 5.19 37.49 1.22
CA GLU A 517 4.98 38.89 1.58
C GLU A 517 6.35 39.52 1.80
N ILE A 518 6.88 40.20 0.78
CA ILE A 518 7.99 41.13 0.94
C ILE A 518 7.45 42.50 0.55
N GLY A 519 7.19 43.35 1.55
CA GLY A 519 6.91 44.78 1.36
C GLY A 519 5.81 45.14 0.36
N LYS A 520 4.54 45.07 0.78
CA LYS A 520 3.38 45.76 0.17
C LYS A 520 3.08 45.55 -1.34
N LYS A 521 3.65 44.53 -2.01
CA LYS A 521 3.08 43.95 -3.26
C LYS A 521 3.32 42.44 -3.29
N PRO A 522 2.31 41.59 -3.54
CA PRO A 522 2.51 40.16 -3.69
C PRO A 522 3.24 39.86 -5.00
N GLU A 523 4.55 39.64 -4.95
CA GLU A 523 5.27 38.99 -6.04
C GLU A 523 5.23 37.46 -5.87
N LEU A 524 4.85 36.76 -6.93
CA LEU A 524 4.86 35.30 -7.00
C LEU A 524 6.31 34.80 -7.08
N LEU A 525 6.98 34.70 -5.94
CA LEU A 525 8.29 34.05 -5.84
C LEU A 525 8.10 32.53 -5.96
N ASN A 526 8.80 31.92 -6.91
CA ASN A 526 8.83 30.46 -7.07
C ASN A 526 9.90 29.88 -6.15
N ARG A 527 9.50 29.05 -5.17
CA ARG A 527 10.46 28.33 -4.32
C ARG A 527 10.94 27.07 -5.03
N VAL A 528 12.24 26.97 -5.26
CA VAL A 528 12.90 25.78 -5.83
C VAL A 528 13.41 24.91 -4.69
N GLU A 529 13.02 23.64 -4.68
CA GLU A 529 13.46 22.67 -3.67
C GLU A 529 14.13 21.47 -4.35
N LYS A 530 15.29 21.04 -3.86
CA LYS A 530 15.90 19.79 -4.32
C LYS A 530 14.95 18.63 -3.98
N ILE A 531 14.79 17.71 -4.92
CA ILE A 531 14.03 16.49 -4.66
C ILE A 531 14.80 15.65 -3.63
N GLY A 532 14.12 15.21 -2.57
CA GLY A 532 14.74 14.45 -1.49
C GLY A 532 15.31 13.11 -1.98
N ASN A 533 16.38 12.64 -1.33
CA ASN A 533 17.02 11.35 -1.59
C ASN A 533 17.53 11.17 -3.05
N THR A 534 17.91 12.27 -3.72
CA THR A 534 18.62 12.26 -5.01
C THR A 534 20.04 12.80 -4.86
N SER A 535 20.95 12.46 -5.77
CA SER A 535 22.31 13.03 -5.78
C SER A 535 22.30 14.53 -6.12
N LYS A 536 23.37 15.25 -5.78
CA LYS A 536 23.57 16.64 -6.23
C LYS A 536 23.74 16.73 -7.75
N ARG A 537 24.21 15.65 -8.38
CA ARG A 537 24.35 15.50 -9.83
C ARG A 537 23.71 14.20 -10.25
N CYS A 538 22.81 14.27 -11.21
CA CYS A 538 22.10 13.11 -11.71
C CYS A 538 21.81 13.25 -13.20
N PHE A 539 21.68 12.11 -13.88
CA PHE A 539 21.09 12.07 -15.21
C PHE A 539 19.70 11.42 -15.13
N ILE A 540 18.86 11.78 -16.10
CA ILE A 540 17.52 11.22 -16.29
C ILE A 540 17.59 10.26 -17.48
N GLU A 541 17.02 9.07 -17.33
CA GLU A 541 16.82 8.11 -18.43
C GLU A 541 15.41 7.52 -18.32
N ASN A 542 14.48 8.15 -19.03
CA ASN A 542 13.05 7.83 -19.00
C ASN A 542 12.64 6.78 -20.05
N GLY A 543 13.53 6.38 -20.98
CA GLY A 543 13.25 5.33 -21.95
C GLY A 543 13.20 3.92 -21.34
N ASP A 544 13.08 2.89 -22.18
CA ASP A 544 13.17 1.50 -21.70
C ASP A 544 14.61 1.14 -21.30
N ILE A 545 14.78 0.56 -20.09
CA ILE A 545 16.09 0.21 -19.54
C ILE A 545 16.21 -1.26 -19.13
N ASN A 546 15.29 -2.14 -19.53
CA ASN A 546 15.27 -3.53 -19.06
C ASN A 546 16.55 -4.31 -19.39
N ASN A 547 17.26 -3.93 -20.46
CA ASN A 547 18.50 -4.56 -20.92
C ASN A 547 19.65 -3.55 -21.08
N VAL A 548 19.63 -2.46 -20.31
CA VAL A 548 20.63 -1.39 -20.43
C VAL A 548 21.72 -1.56 -19.37
N ASN A 549 22.97 -1.54 -19.82
CA ASN A 549 24.14 -1.58 -18.93
C ASN A 549 24.41 -0.21 -18.28
N THR A 550 25.03 -0.22 -17.10
CA THR A 550 25.43 1.00 -16.40
C THR A 550 26.40 1.83 -17.26
N PRO A 551 26.14 3.12 -17.49
CA PRO A 551 27.07 3.97 -18.22
C PRO A 551 28.26 4.35 -17.35
N LEU A 552 29.38 4.71 -17.99
CA LEU A 552 30.60 5.17 -17.28
C LEU A 552 30.34 6.39 -16.39
N LYS A 553 29.32 7.20 -16.65
CA LYS A 553 29.00 8.38 -15.83
C LYS A 553 28.24 8.07 -14.54
N LEU A 554 27.77 6.82 -14.34
CA LEU A 554 27.07 6.42 -13.13
C LEU A 554 27.98 6.55 -11.90
N ASP A 555 27.51 7.24 -10.88
CA ASP A 555 28.24 7.43 -9.62
C ASP A 555 27.95 6.27 -8.66
N ARG A 556 28.74 5.20 -8.74
CA ARG A 556 28.66 4.05 -7.82
C ARG A 556 28.95 4.45 -6.36
N LYS A 557 29.82 5.44 -6.15
CA LYS A 557 30.20 5.91 -4.81
C LYS A 557 28.99 6.49 -4.07
N TYR A 558 28.12 7.24 -4.75
CA TYR A 558 26.87 7.70 -4.17
C TYR A 558 26.03 6.56 -3.58
N TYR A 559 25.86 5.45 -4.30
CA TYR A 559 25.05 4.32 -3.82
C TYR A 559 25.73 3.59 -2.65
N ILE A 560 27.07 3.48 -2.66
CA ILE A 560 27.86 2.95 -1.53
C ILE A 560 27.66 3.83 -0.29
N GLU A 561 27.73 5.15 -0.43
CA GLU A 561 27.49 6.09 0.67
C GLU A 561 26.06 6.00 1.22
N VAL A 562 25.07 5.82 0.34
CA VAL A 562 23.68 5.59 0.74
C VAL A 562 23.54 4.26 1.48
N ALA A 563 24.14 3.18 0.99
CA ALA A 563 24.10 1.88 1.65
C ALA A 563 24.76 1.94 3.04
N ASN A 564 25.97 2.50 3.13
CA ASN A 564 26.68 2.70 4.39
C ASN A 564 25.91 3.60 5.37
N LYS A 565 25.24 4.65 4.87
CA LYS A 565 24.35 5.46 5.71
C LYS A 565 23.21 4.62 6.28
N ARG A 566 22.54 3.81 5.45
CA ARG A 566 21.45 2.96 5.93
C ARG A 566 21.94 1.89 6.91
N ILE A 567 23.12 1.31 6.69
CA ILE A 567 23.76 0.39 7.65
C ILE A 567 23.95 1.08 9.01
N ARG A 568 24.49 2.31 9.03
CA ARG A 568 24.62 3.10 10.26
C ARG A 568 23.29 3.32 10.96
N ASP A 569 22.20 3.54 10.23
CA ASP A 569 20.86 3.63 10.82
C ASP A 569 20.42 2.33 11.54
N PHE A 570 20.99 1.16 11.21
CA PHE A 570 20.73 -0.12 11.90
C PHE A 570 21.68 -0.39 13.08
N ILE A 571 22.91 0.10 13.04
CA ILE A 571 23.96 -0.21 14.05
C ILE A 571 24.31 0.94 15.00
N GLY A 572 23.88 2.18 14.71
CA GLY A 572 23.91 3.29 15.65
C GLY A 572 25.21 4.06 15.71
N LEU A 573 25.94 4.06 14.59
CA LEU A 573 27.24 4.72 14.42
C LEU A 573 27.13 6.08 13.73
#